data_AF-A0A538GVV2-F1
#
_entry.id   AF-A0A538GVV2-F1
#
_cell.length_a   1.000
_cell.length_b   1.000
_cell.length_c   1.000
_cell.angle_alpha   90.00
_cell.angle_beta   90.00
_cell.angle_gamma   90.00
#
_symmetry.space_group_name_H-M   'P 1'
#
loop_
_entity.id
_entity.type
_entity.pdbx_description
1 polymer ?
#
loop_
_entity_poly.entity_id
_entity_poly.type
_entity_poly.pdbx_seq_one_letter_code
_entity_poly.pdbx_strand_id
1 'polypeptide(L)'
;TLVAATKYVARADMRVLADAGVGVVGENRAQELERKHAEYGDTFRWHFIGHLQSNKVKVVNRICELVHSLDSQSAAGRLTVPALVEVNLAGESSKSGVAPEDLSRFLGLYGDVRGLMTMPPETDDPEASRPYFRRLRELAEQHGLKELSMGTSQDYRVAAEEGATFVRVGSILYGE
;
A
#
# COMPACT_ATOMS: atom_id res chain seq x y z
N THR A 1 7.79 8.44 -3.23
CA THR A 1 6.77 8.36 -4.30
C THR A 1 5.40 8.65 -3.74
N LEU A 2 4.64 9.53 -4.40
CA LEU A 2 3.22 9.73 -4.12
C LEU A 2 2.42 8.62 -4.81
N VAL A 3 1.59 7.91 -4.06
CA VAL A 3 0.56 6.99 -4.58
C VAL A 3 -0.78 7.67 -4.34
N ALA A 4 -1.43 8.14 -5.40
CA ALA A 4 -2.76 8.72 -5.28
C ALA A 4 -3.77 7.59 -5.01
N ALA A 5 -4.37 7.56 -3.82
CA ALA A 5 -5.36 6.57 -3.45
C ALA A 5 -6.69 6.94 -4.12
N THR A 6 -7.19 6.12 -5.03
CA THR A 6 -8.31 6.49 -5.90
C THR A 6 -9.65 5.85 -5.53
N LYS A 7 -9.76 5.13 -4.40
CA LYS A 7 -10.96 4.36 -4.00
C LYS A 7 -12.31 5.09 -4.05
N TYR A 8 -12.33 6.43 -3.97
CA TYR A 8 -13.54 7.26 -4.05
C TYR A 8 -13.57 8.20 -5.26
N VAL A 9 -12.53 8.19 -6.09
CA VAL A 9 -12.46 9.01 -7.30
C VAL A 9 -13.31 8.36 -8.38
N ALA A 10 -14.23 9.12 -8.96
CA ALA A 10 -15.01 8.63 -10.10
C ALA A 10 -14.10 8.42 -11.31
N ARG A 11 -14.45 7.47 -12.18
CA ARG A 11 -13.64 7.17 -13.38
C ARG A 11 -13.39 8.40 -14.25
N ALA A 12 -14.42 9.21 -14.47
CA ALA A 12 -14.35 10.43 -15.27
C ALA A 12 -13.34 11.45 -14.70
N ASP A 13 -13.12 11.44 -13.38
CA ASP A 13 -12.23 12.39 -12.70
C ASP A 13 -10.78 11.90 -12.65
N MET A 14 -10.51 10.65 -13.03
CA MET A 14 -9.14 10.12 -13.09
C MET A 14 -8.29 10.94 -14.07
N ARG A 15 -8.88 11.47 -15.14
CA ARG A 15 -8.17 12.32 -16.10
C ARG A 15 -7.52 13.55 -15.45
N VAL A 16 -8.17 14.13 -14.44
CA VAL A 16 -7.64 15.28 -13.69
C VAL A 16 -6.32 14.94 -13.00
N LEU A 17 -6.18 13.71 -12.50
CA LEU A 17 -4.93 13.24 -11.88
C LEU A 17 -3.81 13.13 -12.91
N ALA A 18 -4.11 12.61 -14.10
CA ALA A 18 -3.14 12.52 -15.19
C ALA A 18 -2.66 13.91 -15.63
N ASP A 19 -3.59 14.84 -15.82
CA ASP A 19 -3.28 16.21 -16.23
C ASP A 19 -2.50 16.97 -15.14
N ALA A 20 -2.68 16.60 -13.86
CA ALA A 20 -1.88 17.08 -12.74
C ALA A 20 -0.49 16.41 -12.60
N GLY A 21 -0.14 15.47 -13.48
CA GLY A 21 1.15 14.79 -13.48
C GLY A 21 1.27 13.62 -12.50
N VAL A 22 0.16 13.12 -11.95
CA VAL A 22 0.16 11.91 -11.12
C VAL A 22 0.49 10.70 -11.98
N GLY A 23 1.63 10.05 -11.69
CA GLY A 23 2.07 8.86 -12.44
C GLY A 23 1.72 7.52 -11.77
N VAL A 24 1.36 7.51 -10.48
CA VAL A 24 1.08 6.28 -9.71
C VAL A 24 -0.25 6.40 -8.98
N VAL A 25 -1.13 5.44 -9.19
CA VAL A 25 -2.44 5.36 -8.53
C VAL A 25 -2.58 4.05 -7.76
N GLY A 26 -3.26 4.13 -6.61
CA GLY A 26 -3.50 3.00 -5.72
C GLY A 26 -4.99 2.72 -5.61
N GLU A 27 -5.38 1.47 -5.87
CA GLU A 27 -6.76 1.00 -5.67
C GLU A 27 -6.87 -0.03 -4.56
N ASN A 28 -8.03 -0.02 -3.90
CA ASN A 28 -8.28 -0.86 -2.72
C ASN A 28 -9.20 -2.04 -3.06
N ARG A 29 -9.89 -1.99 -4.21
CA ARG A 29 -10.88 -2.98 -4.63
C ARG A 29 -10.58 -3.44 -6.04
N ALA A 30 -10.38 -4.75 -6.22
CA ALA A 30 -9.98 -5.31 -7.51
C ALA A 30 -11.00 -5.06 -8.64
N GLN A 31 -12.29 -4.98 -8.32
CA GLN A 31 -13.34 -4.65 -9.30
C GLN A 31 -13.22 -3.20 -9.80
N GLU A 32 -12.97 -2.24 -8.91
CA GLU A 32 -12.79 -0.84 -9.30
C GLU A 32 -11.46 -0.63 -10.03
N LEU A 33 -10.40 -1.33 -9.58
CA LEU A 33 -9.13 -1.41 -10.29
C LEU A 33 -9.33 -1.84 -11.76
N GLU A 34 -10.04 -2.95 -12.00
CA GLU A 34 -10.29 -3.45 -13.36
C GLU A 34 -11.08 -2.44 -14.20
N ARG A 35 -12.10 -1.82 -13.61
CA ARG A 35 -12.94 -0.82 -14.30
C ARG A 35 -12.17 0.44 -14.68
N LYS A 36 -11.29 0.94 -13.81
CA LYS A 36 -10.48 2.13 -14.07
C LYS A 36 -9.33 1.84 -15.01
N HIS A 37 -8.67 0.69 -14.84
CA HIS A 37 -7.61 0.26 -15.75
C HIS A 37 -8.11 0.06 -17.19
N ALA A 38 -9.35 -0.39 -17.39
CA ALA A 38 -9.92 -0.54 -18.73
C ALA A 38 -9.96 0.78 -19.53
N GLU A 39 -10.01 1.93 -18.85
CA GLU A 39 -10.09 3.26 -19.46
C GLU A 39 -8.75 4.01 -19.41
N TYR A 40 -7.94 3.78 -18.36
CA TYR A 40 -6.72 4.55 -18.08
C TYR A 40 -5.45 3.69 -18.00
N GLY A 41 -5.47 2.46 -18.53
CA GLY A 41 -4.41 1.46 -18.34
C GLY A 41 -3.00 2.00 -18.50
N ASP A 42 -2.69 2.54 -19.68
CA ASP A 42 -1.36 3.08 -20.01
C ASP A 42 -1.08 4.48 -19.44
N THR A 43 -2.10 5.13 -18.87
CA THR A 43 -1.99 6.48 -18.30
C THR A 43 -1.31 6.47 -16.94
N PHE A 44 -1.47 5.40 -16.16
CA PHE A 44 -0.97 5.31 -14.79
C PHE A 44 -0.20 4.02 -14.54
N ARG A 45 0.71 4.06 -13.58
CA ARG A 45 1.23 2.87 -12.92
C ARG A 45 0.30 2.48 -11.77
N TRP A 46 -0.09 1.21 -11.74
CA TRP A 46 -1.14 0.72 -10.85
C TRP A 46 -0.57 -0.04 -9.67
N HIS A 47 -0.86 0.42 -8.46
CA HIS A 47 -0.55 -0.28 -7.21
C HIS A 47 -1.83 -0.80 -6.57
N PHE A 48 -1.77 -1.97 -5.93
CA PHE A 48 -2.87 -2.46 -5.09
C PHE A 48 -2.57 -2.16 -3.63
N ILE A 49 -3.45 -1.40 -2.97
CA ILE A 49 -3.24 -0.89 -1.61
C ILE A 49 -4.34 -1.30 -0.61
N GLY A 50 -5.31 -2.12 -1.04
CA GLY A 50 -6.36 -2.67 -0.17
C GLY A 50 -6.08 -4.12 0.22
N HIS A 51 -6.87 -4.69 1.12
CA HIS A 51 -6.69 -6.07 1.55
C HIS A 51 -6.81 -7.06 0.37
N LEU A 52 -5.79 -7.91 0.18
CA LEU A 52 -5.67 -8.80 -0.97
C LEU A 52 -6.28 -10.18 -0.70
N GLN A 53 -7.54 -10.33 -1.08
CA GLN A 53 -8.20 -11.64 -1.06
C GLN A 53 -7.62 -12.56 -2.16
N SER A 54 -7.38 -13.84 -1.82
CA SER A 54 -6.74 -14.81 -2.72
C SER A 54 -7.47 -15.05 -4.05
N ASN A 55 -8.79 -14.82 -4.11
CA ASN A 55 -9.59 -14.90 -5.34
C ASN A 55 -9.46 -13.67 -6.24
N LYS A 56 -8.88 -12.57 -5.75
CA LYS A 56 -8.65 -11.33 -6.49
C LYS A 56 -7.23 -11.20 -7.04
N VAL A 57 -6.31 -12.04 -6.58
CA VAL A 57 -4.91 -12.07 -7.03
C VAL A 57 -4.77 -12.14 -8.55
N LYS A 58 -5.65 -12.89 -9.24
CA LYS A 58 -5.63 -12.97 -10.71
C LYS A 58 -5.82 -11.61 -11.39
N VAL A 59 -6.68 -10.75 -10.84
CA VAL A 59 -6.90 -9.39 -11.38
C VAL A 59 -5.68 -8.52 -11.10
N VAL A 60 -5.16 -8.59 -9.88
CA VAL A 60 -4.00 -7.81 -9.45
C VAL A 60 -2.74 -8.17 -10.24
N ASN A 61 -2.43 -9.45 -10.44
CA ASN A 61 -1.29 -9.90 -11.24
C ASN A 61 -1.31 -9.38 -12.68
N ARG A 62 -2.50 -9.14 -13.24
CA ARG A 62 -2.64 -8.67 -14.63
C ARG A 62 -2.45 -7.16 -14.77
N ILE A 63 -2.70 -6.41 -13.70
CA ILE A 63 -2.83 -4.94 -13.76
C ILE A 63 -1.73 -4.23 -12.97
N CYS A 64 -1.40 -4.72 -11.78
CA CYS A 64 -0.56 -3.97 -10.84
C CYS A 64 0.92 -4.28 -11.02
N GLU A 65 1.76 -3.26 -10.86
CA GLU A 65 3.21 -3.42 -10.78
C GLU A 65 3.70 -3.73 -9.35
N LEU A 66 2.91 -3.37 -8.32
CA LEU A 66 3.25 -3.55 -6.92
C LEU A 66 2.00 -3.76 -6.06
N VAL A 67 2.06 -4.70 -5.12
CA VAL A 67 1.05 -4.91 -4.08
C VAL A 67 1.59 -4.43 -2.74
N HIS A 68 0.85 -3.61 -2.01
CA HIS A 68 1.32 -3.05 -0.74
C HIS A 68 0.86 -3.86 0.49
N SER A 69 -0.09 -4.76 0.31
CA SER A 69 -0.94 -5.34 1.36
C SER A 69 -0.84 -6.86 1.44
N LEU A 70 0.33 -7.43 1.16
CA LEU A 70 0.48 -8.88 1.24
C LEU A 70 0.53 -9.30 2.72
N ASP A 71 -0.51 -10.01 3.19
CA ASP A 71 -0.63 -10.41 4.60
C ASP A 71 -1.08 -11.87 4.81
N SER A 72 -1.34 -12.62 3.72
CA SER A 72 -1.82 -13.99 3.82
C SER A 72 -1.07 -14.99 2.93
N GLN A 73 -0.83 -16.18 3.47
CA GLN A 73 -0.22 -17.30 2.73
C GLN A 73 -1.02 -17.65 1.47
N SER A 74 -2.35 -17.55 1.54
CA SER A 74 -3.24 -17.87 0.43
C SER A 74 -3.09 -16.91 -0.76
N ALA A 75 -2.80 -15.63 -0.50
CA ALA A 75 -2.49 -14.65 -1.53
C ALA A 75 -1.05 -14.83 -2.04
N ALA A 76 -0.09 -15.03 -1.12
CA ALA A 76 1.32 -15.24 -1.44
C ALA A 76 1.54 -16.39 -2.43
N GLY A 77 0.85 -17.52 -2.23
CA GLY A 77 0.96 -18.69 -3.12
C GLY A 77 0.38 -18.50 -4.53
N ARG A 78 -0.24 -17.34 -4.82
CA ARG A 78 -0.84 -17.03 -6.14
C ARG A 78 -0.28 -15.76 -6.78
N LEU A 79 0.46 -14.96 -6.01
CA LEU A 79 0.96 -13.66 -6.46
C LEU A 79 2.14 -13.84 -7.40
N THR A 80 2.22 -13.03 -8.45
CA THR A 80 3.33 -13.07 -9.42
C THR A 80 3.99 -11.72 -9.64
N VAL A 81 3.53 -10.69 -8.93
CA VAL A 81 4.06 -9.32 -9.01
C VAL A 81 4.71 -8.93 -7.68
N PRO A 82 5.72 -8.06 -7.68
CA PRO A 82 6.39 -7.62 -6.46
C PRO A 82 5.42 -7.16 -5.37
N ALA A 83 5.81 -7.36 -4.12
CA ALA A 83 4.96 -7.06 -2.98
C ALA A 83 5.70 -6.35 -1.84
N LEU A 84 4.92 -5.62 -1.05
CA LEU A 84 5.23 -5.22 0.31
C LEU A 84 4.38 -6.05 1.26
N VAL A 85 4.98 -6.43 2.39
CA VAL A 85 4.24 -7.11 3.46
C VAL A 85 3.59 -6.08 4.37
N GLU A 86 2.30 -6.20 4.59
CA GLU A 86 1.59 -5.38 5.59
C GLU A 86 1.89 -5.91 6.99
N VAL A 87 2.42 -5.05 7.86
CA VAL A 87 2.79 -5.38 9.23
C VAL A 87 1.84 -4.68 10.20
N ASN A 88 1.20 -5.47 11.06
CA ASN A 88 0.32 -4.97 12.10
C ASN A 88 1.14 -4.52 13.31
N LEU A 89 1.51 -3.24 13.33
CA LEU A 89 2.29 -2.63 14.41
C LEU A 89 1.41 -2.06 15.54
N ALA A 90 0.10 -1.96 15.33
CA ALA A 90 -0.85 -1.50 16.33
C ALA A 90 -1.25 -2.59 17.34
N GLY A 91 -0.98 -3.85 17.02
CA GLY A 91 -1.37 -4.99 17.87
C GLY A 91 -2.88 -5.19 17.97
N GLU A 92 -3.65 -4.54 17.10
CA GLU A 92 -5.10 -4.68 17.06
C GLU A 92 -5.46 -5.96 16.29
N SER A 93 -6.00 -6.96 16.99
CA SER A 93 -6.38 -8.26 16.41
C SER A 93 -7.46 -8.18 15.32
N SER A 94 -8.18 -7.06 15.24
CA SER A 94 -9.18 -6.78 14.21
C SER A 94 -8.60 -6.23 12.91
N LYS A 95 -7.34 -5.79 12.90
CA LYS A 95 -6.69 -5.19 11.74
C LYS A 95 -5.89 -6.22 10.95
N SER A 96 -5.84 -6.01 9.62
CA SER A 96 -5.02 -6.78 8.69
C SER A 96 -3.52 -6.63 8.98
N GLY A 97 -2.73 -7.52 8.39
CA GLY A 97 -1.28 -7.51 8.51
C GLY A 97 -0.69 -8.62 9.37
N VAL A 98 0.58 -8.89 9.10
CA VAL A 98 1.42 -9.89 9.76
C VAL A 98 1.95 -9.30 11.07
N ALA A 99 1.92 -10.09 12.14
CA ALA A 99 2.53 -9.71 13.41
C ALA A 99 4.06 -9.61 13.25
N PRO A 100 4.75 -8.64 13.88
CA PRO A 100 6.21 -8.49 13.75
C PRO A 100 7.00 -9.77 14.04
N GLU A 101 6.57 -10.56 15.02
CA GLU A 101 7.13 -11.84 15.41
C GLU A 101 7.02 -12.93 14.32
N ASP A 102 5.99 -12.85 13.47
CA ASP A 102 5.75 -13.78 12.37
C ASP A 102 6.36 -13.33 11.04
N LEU A 103 6.86 -12.09 10.97
CA LEU A 103 7.34 -11.47 9.73
C LEU A 103 8.42 -12.30 9.03
N SER A 104 9.44 -12.75 9.77
CA SER A 104 10.53 -13.56 9.21
C SER A 104 10.02 -14.84 8.52
N ARG A 105 9.08 -15.53 9.16
CA ARG A 105 8.44 -16.72 8.60
C ARG A 105 7.61 -16.37 7.37
N PHE A 106 6.87 -15.28 7.40
CA PHE A 106 6.02 -14.85 6.31
C PHE A 106 6.81 -14.44 5.06
N LEU A 107 7.94 -13.75 5.23
CA LEU A 107 8.85 -13.38 4.13
C LEU A 107 9.34 -14.63 3.37
N GLY A 108 9.50 -15.76 4.05
CA GLY A 108 9.85 -17.03 3.41
C GLY A 108 8.77 -17.63 2.49
N LEU A 109 7.54 -17.10 2.50
CA LEU A 109 6.42 -17.58 1.67
C LEU A 109 6.40 -16.97 0.27
N TYR A 110 7.06 -15.84 0.06
CA TYR A 110 7.04 -15.12 -1.21
C TYR A 110 8.40 -14.50 -1.53
N GLY A 111 8.98 -14.87 -2.67
CA GLY A 111 10.36 -14.52 -2.99
C GLY A 111 10.58 -13.08 -3.50
N ASP A 112 9.51 -12.37 -3.87
CA ASP A 112 9.59 -11.02 -4.46
C ASP A 112 9.03 -9.94 -3.52
N VAL A 113 9.44 -9.98 -2.25
CA VAL A 113 9.14 -8.92 -1.28
C VAL A 113 10.18 -7.81 -1.38
N ARG A 114 9.73 -6.58 -1.61
CA ARG A 114 10.59 -5.38 -1.79
C ARG A 114 10.67 -4.50 -0.54
N GLY A 115 9.72 -4.65 0.37
CA GLY A 115 9.52 -3.73 1.46
C GLY A 115 8.40 -4.11 2.39
N LEU A 116 8.10 -3.19 3.29
CA LEU A 116 7.04 -3.31 4.28
C LEU A 116 6.03 -2.18 4.13
N MET A 117 4.83 -2.44 4.64
CA MET A 117 3.72 -1.50 4.68
C MET A 117 3.13 -1.51 6.09
N THR A 118 2.66 -0.37 6.58
CA THR A 118 1.83 -0.32 7.79
C THR A 118 0.76 0.76 7.71
N MET A 119 -0.24 0.59 8.56
CA MET A 119 -1.34 1.53 8.81
C MET A 119 -1.43 1.75 10.32
N PRO A 120 -0.92 2.89 10.84
CA PRO A 120 -1.14 3.28 12.22
C PRO A 120 -2.65 3.48 12.51
N PRO A 121 -3.06 3.47 13.78
CA PRO A 121 -4.39 3.92 14.18
C PRO A 121 -4.70 5.34 13.67
N GLU A 122 -5.99 5.62 13.46
CA GLU A 122 -6.44 6.98 13.17
C GLU A 122 -6.19 7.88 14.39
N THR A 123 -5.72 9.10 14.14
CA THR A 123 -5.31 10.06 15.17
C THR A 123 -5.42 11.47 14.62
N ASP A 124 -5.80 12.42 15.49
CA ASP A 124 -5.80 13.85 15.16
C ASP A 124 -4.40 14.46 15.22
N ASP A 125 -3.47 13.82 15.93
CA ASP A 125 -2.06 14.21 16.01
C ASP A 125 -1.21 13.31 15.10
N PRO A 126 -0.69 13.82 13.96
CA PRO A 126 0.17 13.06 13.07
C PRO A 126 1.44 12.52 13.73
N GLU A 127 1.94 13.17 14.79
CA GLU A 127 3.13 12.73 15.52
C GLU A 127 2.89 11.40 16.25
N ALA A 128 1.64 11.09 16.61
CA ALA A 128 1.29 9.81 17.22
C ALA A 128 1.53 8.62 16.26
N SER A 129 1.62 8.84 14.95
CA SER A 129 2.00 7.82 13.96
C SER A 129 3.50 7.55 13.91
N ARG A 130 4.35 8.47 14.39
CA ARG A 130 5.81 8.40 14.26
C ARG A 130 6.43 7.12 14.86
N PRO A 131 6.02 6.63 16.05
CA PRO A 131 6.58 5.40 16.61
C PRO A 131 6.36 4.18 15.71
N TYR A 132 5.20 4.09 15.04
CA TYR A 132 4.89 3.01 14.10
C TYR A 132 5.78 3.08 12.85
N PHE A 133 6.00 4.27 12.31
CA PHE A 133 6.86 4.46 11.14
C PHE A 133 8.33 4.15 11.43
N ARG A 134 8.84 4.59 12.59
CA ARG A 134 10.17 4.20 13.07
C ARG A 134 10.30 2.69 13.18
N ARG A 135 9.33 2.04 13.81
CA ARG A 135 9.33 0.59 14.00
C ARG A 135 9.29 -0.16 12.67
N LEU A 136 8.51 0.32 11.70
CA LEU A 136 8.46 -0.27 10.36
C LEU A 136 9.83 -0.18 9.65
N ARG A 137 10.50 0.98 9.75
CA ARG A 137 11.83 1.18 9.18
C ARG A 137 12.85 0.20 9.79
N GLU A 138 12.89 0.11 11.12
CA GLU A 138 13.78 -0.82 11.83
C GLU A 138 13.56 -2.27 11.40
N LEU A 139 12.30 -2.71 11.26
CA LEU A 139 11.98 -4.05 10.77
C LEU A 139 12.45 -4.26 9.32
N ALA A 140 12.26 -3.27 8.45
CA ALA A 140 12.72 -3.35 7.07
C ALA A 140 14.25 -3.47 7.00
N GLU A 141 14.97 -2.67 7.79
CA GLU A 141 16.44 -2.71 7.89
C GLU A 141 16.94 -4.08 8.39
N GLN A 142 16.29 -4.65 9.41
CA GLN A 142 16.61 -5.99 9.94
C GLN A 142 16.49 -7.09 8.87
N HIS A 143 15.59 -6.92 7.91
CA HIS A 143 15.35 -7.86 6.83
C HIS A 143 16.00 -7.46 5.49
N GLY A 144 16.79 -6.38 5.46
CA GLY A 144 17.45 -5.89 4.24
C GLY A 144 16.48 -5.37 3.16
N LEU A 145 15.26 -5.01 3.57
CA LEU A 145 14.21 -4.48 2.70
C LEU A 145 14.32 -2.96 2.59
N LYS A 146 13.96 -2.40 1.43
CA LYS A 146 14.21 -0.97 1.13
C LYS A 146 12.94 -0.14 1.03
N GLU A 147 11.84 -0.74 0.61
CA GLU A 147 10.60 0.00 0.38
C GLU A 147 9.78 0.10 1.67
N LEU A 148 9.27 1.29 1.95
CA LEU A 148 8.46 1.62 3.11
C LEU A 148 7.20 2.32 2.64
N SER A 149 6.08 1.60 2.64
CA SER A 149 4.79 2.19 2.34
C SER A 149 4.06 2.55 3.63
N MET A 150 4.12 3.81 3.99
CA MET A 150 3.56 4.34 5.23
C MET A 150 3.20 5.80 5.06
N GLY A 151 2.22 6.28 5.82
CA GLY A 151 1.68 7.63 5.68
C GLY A 151 0.49 7.72 4.73
N THR A 152 -0.55 8.40 5.21
CA THR A 152 -1.77 8.75 4.47
C THR A 152 -2.03 10.25 4.55
N SER A 153 -3.20 10.74 4.14
CA SER A 153 -3.53 12.18 4.21
C SER A 153 -3.28 12.80 5.59
N GLN A 154 -3.47 12.05 6.68
CA GLN A 154 -3.29 12.55 8.05
C GLN A 154 -1.82 12.76 8.43
N ASP A 155 -0.91 11.89 7.96
CA ASP A 155 0.44 11.74 8.54
C ASP A 155 1.56 11.53 7.51
N TYR A 156 1.31 11.78 6.22
CA TYR A 156 2.32 11.61 5.16
C TYR A 156 3.60 12.42 5.36
N ARG A 157 3.52 13.59 6.03
CA ARG A 157 4.70 14.41 6.33
C ARG A 157 5.61 13.72 7.35
N VAL A 158 5.03 13.25 8.45
CA VAL A 158 5.73 12.47 9.48
C VAL A 158 6.30 11.18 8.87
N ALA A 159 5.53 10.51 8.02
CA ALA A 159 6.00 9.32 7.30
C ALA A 159 7.21 9.61 6.39
N ALA A 160 7.20 10.75 5.67
CA ALA A 160 8.32 11.15 4.82
C ALA A 160 9.58 11.44 5.64
N GLU A 161 9.45 12.12 6.78
CA GLU A 161 10.56 12.35 7.72
C GLU A 161 11.14 11.05 8.29
N GLU A 162 10.31 10.03 8.50
CA GLU A 162 10.75 8.71 8.96
C GLU A 162 11.21 7.78 7.82
N GLY A 163 11.27 8.26 6.59
CA GLY A 163 11.88 7.56 5.46
C GLY A 163 10.93 6.81 4.54
N ALA A 164 9.63 7.16 4.51
CA ALA A 164 8.67 6.53 3.60
C ALA A 164 9.13 6.62 2.13
N THR A 165 9.14 5.49 1.44
CA THR A 165 9.36 5.44 -0.02
C THR A 165 8.05 5.60 -0.78
N PHE A 166 6.92 5.24 -0.17
CA PHE A 166 5.58 5.45 -0.70
C PHE A 166 4.66 6.08 0.37
N VAL A 167 4.06 7.22 0.04
CA VAL A 167 2.95 7.81 0.81
C VAL A 167 1.65 7.66 0.02
N ARG A 168 0.56 7.25 0.68
CA ARG A 168 -0.73 6.91 0.06
C ARG A 168 -1.76 7.98 0.37
N VAL A 169 -1.92 8.95 -0.52
CA VAL A 169 -2.68 10.16 -0.21
C VAL A 169 -4.04 10.14 -0.94
N GLY A 170 -5.11 10.45 -0.21
CA GLY A 170 -6.49 10.43 -0.73
C GLY A 170 -7.19 11.76 -0.49
N SER A 171 -7.95 11.87 0.60
CA SER A 171 -8.79 13.04 0.93
C SER A 171 -8.14 14.41 0.68
N ILE A 172 -6.90 14.64 1.14
CA ILE A 172 -6.20 15.92 0.95
C ILE A 172 -5.85 16.22 -0.52
N LEU A 173 -5.75 15.21 -1.41
CA LEU A 173 -5.61 15.43 -2.86
C LEU A 173 -6.93 15.85 -3.50
N TYR A 174 -8.07 15.46 -2.92
CA TYR A 174 -9.40 15.68 -3.51
C TYR A 174 -10.23 16.76 -2.81
N GLY A 175 -9.71 17.32 -1.70
CA GLY A 175 -10.39 18.37 -0.93
C GLY A 175 -11.52 17.86 -0.03
N GLU A 176 -11.44 16.60 0.41
CA GLU A 176 -12.37 15.99 1.38
C GLU A 176 -11.88 16.15 2.83
#